data_AF-A0A2D8JJH0-F1
#
_entry.id   AF-A0A2D8JJH0-F1
#
_cell.length_a   1.000
_cell.length_b   1.000
_cell.length_c   1.000
_cell.angle_alpha   90.00
_cell.angle_beta   90.00
_cell.angle_gamma   90.00
#
_symmetry.space_group_name_H-M   'P 1'
#
loop_
_entity.id
_entity.type
_entity.pdbx_description
1 polymer ?
#
loop_
_entity_poly.entity_id
_entity_poly.type
_entity_poly.pdbx_seq_one_letter_code
_entity_poly.pdbx_strand_id
1 'polypeptide(L)'
;MGGYIKNLFIKIFSPVIQPIIQSLEEGIPASEHNDLINKIQQNSDNLFSRYAEPKQEEFDRIILSSSSSEKAILELFSINEKIQELQFSQDSKYRRSRNKIISKLIESNQEEFHLYRSIYLAMENSLLTDDEIKKCNEILIHRVPMDEWSAPNEIVFGRAYILLFVAASYEVKPESNLNEYLKFASERLLRIFEIKQQNILRFKNLPEDKNEALTEQIRLIYLFLRLSQIYNDIRFLNAALKSNDRILPLIKKIQMKGSKSDTNNLSLMYYRLNILLQESQISKIK
;
A
#
# COMPACT_ATOMS: atom_id res chain seq x y z
N MET A 1 11.14 13.34 53.16
CA MET A 1 9.75 13.53 52.69
C MET A 1 9.51 13.09 51.23
N GLY A 2 10.50 13.07 50.33
CA GLY A 2 10.26 12.72 48.90
C GLY A 2 9.86 11.26 48.59
N GLY A 3 10.20 10.29 49.45
CA GLY A 3 9.87 8.87 49.22
C GLY A 3 8.38 8.53 49.37
N TYR A 4 7.66 9.25 50.23
CA TYR A 4 6.23 9.05 50.44
C TYR A 4 5.40 9.54 49.26
N ILE A 5 5.76 10.71 48.70
CA ILE A 5 5.08 11.28 47.53
C ILE A 5 5.31 10.40 46.30
N LYS A 6 6.54 9.88 46.09
CA LYS A 6 6.84 8.95 45.00
C LYS A 6 6.04 7.64 45.11
N ASN A 7 5.98 7.05 46.31
CA ASN A 7 5.22 5.81 46.53
C ASN A 7 3.72 6.01 46.40
N LEU A 8 3.20 7.17 46.82
CA LEU A 8 1.79 7.53 46.65
C LEU A 8 1.45 7.75 45.17
N PHE A 9 2.32 8.43 44.42
CA PHE A 9 2.17 8.65 42.98
C PHE A 9 2.17 7.31 42.23
N ILE A 10 3.13 6.43 42.53
CA ILE A 10 3.17 5.08 41.94
C ILE A 10 1.90 4.31 42.31
N LYS A 11 1.46 4.29 43.58
CA LYS A 11 0.24 3.57 43.98
C LYS A 11 -1.04 4.08 43.30
N ILE A 12 -1.18 5.39 43.12
CA ILE A 12 -2.37 6.00 42.52
C ILE A 12 -2.40 5.77 41.01
N PHE A 13 -1.24 5.90 40.36
CA PHE A 13 -1.17 5.86 38.90
C PHE A 13 -0.81 4.48 38.33
N SER A 14 -0.17 3.56 39.06
CA SER A 14 0.10 2.18 38.59
C SER A 14 -1.16 1.48 38.08
N PRO A 15 -2.30 1.48 38.79
CA PRO A 15 -3.51 0.79 38.32
C PRO A 15 -4.06 1.34 37.00
N VAL A 16 -3.70 2.57 36.63
CA VAL A 16 -4.13 3.21 35.38
C VAL A 16 -3.05 3.07 34.30
N ILE A 17 -1.79 3.29 34.66
CA ILE A 17 -0.64 3.29 33.76
C ILE A 17 -0.25 1.86 33.38
N GLN A 18 -0.36 0.89 34.28
CA GLN A 18 0.14 -0.47 34.08
C GLN A 18 -0.70 -1.30 33.10
N PRO A 19 -2.04 -1.19 33.07
CA PRO A 19 -2.84 -1.73 31.96
C PRO A 19 -2.57 -1.01 30.64
N ILE A 20 -2.27 0.29 30.67
CA ILE A 20 -1.90 1.05 29.47
C ILE A 20 -0.55 0.56 28.95
N ILE A 21 0.45 0.41 29.82
CA ILE A 21 1.76 -0.15 29.49
C ILE A 21 1.62 -1.60 29.00
N GLN A 22 0.83 -2.45 29.67
CA GLN A 22 0.56 -3.81 29.19
C GLN A 22 -0.15 -3.81 27.84
N SER A 23 -1.15 -2.94 27.61
CA SER A 23 -1.79 -2.82 26.30
C SER A 23 -0.87 -2.28 25.21
N LEU A 24 0.14 -1.50 25.59
CA LEU A 24 1.20 -0.99 24.70
C LEU A 24 2.30 -2.04 24.46
N GLU A 25 2.54 -2.93 25.42
CA GLU A 25 3.54 -4.01 25.39
C GLU A 25 3.02 -5.29 24.72
N GLU A 26 1.72 -5.60 24.84
CA GLU A 26 1.12 -6.84 24.32
C GLU A 26 0.79 -6.77 22.83
N GLY A 27 0.84 -5.58 22.22
CA GLY A 27 0.52 -5.38 20.80
C GLY A 27 -0.91 -5.84 20.47
N ILE A 28 -1.26 -5.87 19.19
CA ILE A 28 -2.50 -6.53 18.78
C ILE A 28 -2.21 -8.01 18.51
N PRO A 29 -2.96 -8.95 19.10
CA PRO A 29 -2.76 -10.37 18.83
C PRO A 29 -2.95 -10.69 17.33
N ALA A 30 -2.07 -11.52 16.77
CA ALA A 30 -2.18 -11.98 15.38
C ALA A 30 -3.54 -12.64 15.08
N SER A 31 -4.17 -13.28 16.08
CA SER A 31 -5.52 -13.84 15.96
C SER A 31 -6.57 -12.80 15.58
N GLU A 32 -6.46 -11.55 16.05
CA GLU A 32 -7.41 -10.50 15.69
C GLU A 32 -7.30 -10.08 14.21
N HIS A 33 -6.07 -10.08 13.68
CA HIS A 33 -5.82 -9.85 12.26
C HIS A 33 -6.38 -11.01 11.43
N ASN A 34 -6.10 -12.25 11.87
CA ASN A 34 -6.55 -13.47 11.21
C ASN A 34 -8.08 -13.59 11.13
N ASP A 35 -8.77 -13.27 12.23
CA ASP A 35 -10.24 -13.25 12.24
C ASP A 35 -10.82 -12.23 11.25
N LEU A 36 -10.18 -11.06 11.14
CA LEU A 36 -10.62 -10.02 10.22
C LEU A 36 -10.36 -10.40 8.76
N ILE A 37 -9.18 -10.95 8.42
CA ILE A 37 -8.89 -11.35 7.03
C ILE A 37 -9.81 -12.49 6.57
N ASN A 38 -10.21 -13.40 7.47
CA ASN A 38 -11.17 -14.46 7.15
C ASN A 38 -12.55 -13.89 6.81
N LYS A 39 -13.00 -12.88 7.57
CA LYS A 39 -14.25 -12.15 7.27
C LYS A 39 -14.16 -11.35 5.98
N ILE A 40 -13.00 -10.75 5.68
CA ILE A 40 -12.76 -10.06 4.41
C ILE A 40 -12.83 -11.04 3.24
N GLN A 41 -12.20 -12.22 3.37
CA GLN A 41 -12.21 -13.26 2.33
C GLN A 41 -13.63 -13.71 1.96
N GLN A 42 -14.47 -14.00 2.97
CA GLN A 42 -15.86 -14.40 2.71
C GLN A 42 -16.65 -13.32 1.96
N ASN A 43 -16.37 -12.05 2.24
CA ASN A 43 -17.01 -10.93 1.55
C ASN A 43 -16.42 -10.70 0.14
N SER A 44 -15.13 -10.95 -0.06
CA SER A 44 -14.49 -10.81 -1.37
C SER A 44 -14.99 -11.87 -2.36
N ASP A 45 -15.21 -13.11 -1.92
CA ASP A 45 -15.78 -14.15 -2.78
C ASP A 45 -17.19 -13.76 -3.28
N ASN A 46 -17.97 -13.11 -2.42
CA ASN A 46 -19.27 -12.52 -2.78
C ASN A 46 -19.16 -11.26 -3.65
N LEU A 47 -18.04 -10.53 -3.58
CA LEU A 47 -17.77 -9.35 -4.40
C LEU A 47 -17.37 -9.77 -5.81
N PHE A 48 -16.39 -10.67 -5.94
CA PHE A 48 -15.89 -11.16 -7.23
C PHE A 48 -16.90 -12.04 -7.95
N SER A 49 -17.82 -12.72 -7.27
CA SER A 49 -18.95 -13.37 -7.96
C SER A 49 -19.93 -12.39 -8.62
N ARG A 50 -19.91 -11.10 -8.24
CA ARG A 50 -20.73 -10.04 -8.87
C ARG A 50 -20.02 -9.33 -10.02
N TYR A 51 -18.70 -9.43 -10.11
CA TYR A 51 -17.90 -8.84 -11.16
C TYR A 51 -17.35 -9.95 -12.05
N ALA A 52 -17.76 -9.98 -13.33
CA ALA A 52 -17.05 -10.84 -14.27
C ALA A 52 -15.58 -10.39 -14.34
N GLU A 53 -14.66 -11.35 -14.42
CA GLU A 53 -13.28 -11.06 -14.77
C GLU A 53 -13.26 -10.21 -16.05
N PRO A 54 -12.69 -9.00 -16.01
CA PRO A 54 -12.79 -8.07 -17.12
C PRO A 54 -12.09 -8.66 -18.34
N LYS A 55 -12.83 -8.75 -19.46
CA LYS A 55 -12.23 -9.19 -20.73
C LYS A 55 -11.15 -8.20 -21.16
N GLN A 56 -10.21 -8.65 -21.99
CA GLN A 56 -9.12 -7.84 -22.54
C GLN A 56 -9.55 -6.42 -22.99
N GLU A 57 -10.62 -6.34 -23.78
CA GLU A 57 -11.14 -5.07 -24.34
C GLU A 57 -11.73 -4.15 -23.26
N GLU A 58 -12.21 -4.73 -22.17
CA GLU A 58 -12.76 -4.04 -21.02
C GLU A 58 -11.63 -3.55 -20.10
N PHE A 59 -10.61 -4.38 -19.85
CA PHE A 59 -9.37 -3.98 -19.19
C PHE A 59 -8.71 -2.77 -19.90
N ASP A 60 -8.62 -2.85 -21.23
CA ASP A 60 -8.06 -1.80 -22.07
C ASP A 60 -8.86 -0.49 -21.96
N ARG A 61 -10.20 -0.60 -21.94
CA ARG A 61 -11.09 0.54 -21.73
C ARG A 61 -10.90 1.15 -20.34
N ILE A 62 -10.83 0.32 -19.31
CA ILE A 62 -10.81 0.75 -17.91
C ILE A 62 -9.47 1.39 -17.54
N ILE A 63 -8.33 0.82 -17.95
CA ILE A 63 -7.02 1.43 -17.68
C ILE A 63 -6.93 2.85 -18.26
N LEU A 64 -7.56 3.05 -19.42
CA LEU A 64 -7.59 4.33 -20.13
C LEU A 64 -8.73 5.24 -19.69
N SER A 65 -9.66 4.76 -18.86
CA SER A 65 -10.81 5.56 -18.42
C SER A 65 -10.38 6.63 -17.42
N SER A 66 -11.15 7.71 -17.36
CA SER A 66 -11.02 8.72 -16.31
C SER A 66 -11.80 8.31 -15.05
N SER A 67 -12.50 7.17 -15.08
CA SER A 67 -13.37 6.73 -13.98
C SER A 67 -12.55 6.10 -12.86
N SER A 68 -12.62 6.70 -11.67
CA SER A 68 -11.94 6.20 -10.47
C SER A 68 -12.48 4.84 -10.02
N SER A 69 -13.78 4.58 -10.18
CA SER A 69 -14.45 3.32 -9.81
C SER A 69 -14.05 2.16 -10.72
N GLU A 70 -14.03 2.37 -12.04
CA GLU A 70 -13.61 1.32 -12.98
C GLU A 70 -12.14 0.92 -12.71
N LYS A 71 -11.25 1.89 -12.49
CA LYS A 71 -9.86 1.60 -12.12
C LYS A 71 -9.75 0.92 -10.76
N ALA A 72 -10.65 1.21 -9.81
CA ALA A 72 -10.75 0.49 -8.53
C ALA A 72 -11.02 -1.00 -8.71
N ILE A 73 -11.88 -1.35 -9.66
CA ILE A 73 -12.15 -2.74 -10.01
C ILE A 73 -10.91 -3.45 -10.54
N LEU A 74 -10.12 -2.83 -11.44
CA LEU A 74 -8.89 -3.47 -11.94
C LEU A 74 -7.83 -3.69 -10.86
N GLU A 75 -7.63 -2.71 -9.98
CA GLU A 75 -6.70 -2.88 -8.88
C GLU A 75 -7.19 -3.94 -7.88
N LEU A 76 -8.50 -4.05 -7.66
CA LEU A 76 -9.09 -5.16 -6.90
C LEU A 76 -8.78 -6.53 -7.51
N PHE A 77 -8.94 -6.67 -8.84
CA PHE A 77 -8.60 -7.91 -9.53
C PHE A 77 -7.11 -8.23 -9.43
N SER A 78 -6.22 -7.26 -9.67
CA SER A 78 -4.77 -7.48 -9.54
C SER A 78 -4.33 -7.85 -8.12
N ILE A 79 -4.94 -7.23 -7.09
CA ILE A 79 -4.69 -7.62 -5.69
C ILE A 79 -5.22 -9.04 -5.42
N ASN A 80 -6.41 -9.36 -5.93
CA ASN A 80 -7.00 -10.67 -5.75
C ASN A 80 -6.19 -11.77 -6.44
N GLU A 81 -5.72 -11.53 -7.67
CA GLU A 81 -4.77 -12.38 -8.37
C GLU A 81 -3.51 -12.57 -7.54
N LYS A 82 -2.86 -11.53 -7.03
CA LYS A 82 -1.67 -11.69 -6.16
C LYS A 82 -1.93 -12.51 -4.91
N ILE A 83 -3.12 -12.41 -4.33
CA ILE A 83 -3.51 -13.23 -3.19
C ILE A 83 -3.78 -14.69 -3.64
N GLN A 84 -4.34 -14.87 -4.83
CA GLN A 84 -4.64 -16.16 -5.43
C GLN A 84 -3.42 -16.86 -6.03
N GLU A 85 -2.42 -16.14 -6.59
CA GLU A 85 -1.16 -16.55 -7.25
C GLU A 85 -0.17 -17.26 -6.32
N LEU A 86 -0.65 -17.72 -5.16
CA LEU A 86 -0.28 -19.04 -4.66
C LEU A 86 -0.74 -20.19 -5.60
N GLN A 87 -1.58 -19.93 -6.60
CA GLN A 87 -1.95 -20.77 -7.73
C GLN A 87 -2.47 -19.92 -8.91
N PHE A 88 -1.95 -20.24 -10.10
CA PHE A 88 -2.39 -19.90 -11.48
C PHE A 88 -1.55 -18.90 -12.29
N SER A 89 -1.55 -19.19 -13.59
CA SER A 89 -0.49 -18.94 -14.57
C SER A 89 -0.68 -17.67 -15.38
N GLN A 90 0.42 -16.95 -15.57
CA GLN A 90 0.58 -15.86 -16.52
C GLN A 90 0.23 -16.29 -17.95
N ASP A 91 -0.77 -15.65 -18.56
CA ASP A 91 -1.00 -15.75 -20.00
C ASP A 91 -1.25 -14.37 -20.65
N SER A 92 -0.14 -13.71 -20.97
CA SER A 92 0.19 -12.91 -22.18
C SER A 92 -0.82 -12.00 -22.92
N LYS A 93 -2.03 -11.71 -22.42
CA LYS A 93 -3.13 -11.18 -23.27
C LYS A 93 -3.22 -9.65 -23.46
N TYR A 94 -2.53 -8.77 -22.72
CA TYR A 94 -2.88 -7.33 -22.67
C TYR A 94 -2.01 -6.31 -23.45
N ARG A 95 -1.76 -6.52 -24.75
CA ARG A 95 -0.81 -5.68 -25.54
C ARG A 95 -1.34 -4.34 -26.10
N ARG A 96 -2.65 -4.10 -26.25
CA ARG A 96 -3.18 -2.93 -27.02
C ARG A 96 -3.27 -1.60 -26.24
N SER A 97 -3.37 -1.61 -24.91
CA SER A 97 -3.44 -0.36 -24.11
C SER A 97 -2.11 0.31 -23.81
N ARG A 98 -1.01 -0.42 -24.02
CA ARG A 98 0.35 -0.05 -23.65
C ARG A 98 0.80 1.30 -24.23
N ASN A 99 0.67 1.47 -25.54
CA ASN A 99 1.15 2.66 -26.24
C ASN A 99 0.42 3.93 -25.80
N LYS A 100 -0.88 3.86 -25.49
CA LYS A 100 -1.69 5.03 -25.11
C LYS A 100 -1.36 5.54 -23.70
N ILE A 101 -1.08 4.63 -22.75
CA ILE A 101 -0.68 5.01 -21.38
C ILE A 101 0.66 5.73 -21.42
N ILE A 102 1.61 5.19 -22.18
CA ILE A 102 2.96 5.74 -22.32
C ILE A 102 2.92 7.08 -23.05
N SER A 103 2.15 7.22 -24.13
CA SER A 103 1.93 8.51 -24.80
C SER A 103 1.36 9.55 -23.82
N LYS A 104 0.33 9.20 -23.03
CA LYS A 104 -0.20 10.11 -21.99
C LYS A 104 0.82 10.45 -20.90
N LEU A 105 1.69 9.51 -20.52
CA LEU A 105 2.81 9.76 -19.60
C LEU A 105 3.87 10.68 -20.19
N ILE A 106 4.07 10.66 -21.50
CA ILE A 106 5.03 11.57 -22.15
C ILE A 106 4.39 12.96 -22.33
N GLU A 107 3.11 13.01 -22.69
CA GLU A 107 2.40 14.24 -23.06
C GLU A 107 1.88 15.04 -21.85
N SER A 108 1.50 14.39 -20.75
CA SER A 108 0.96 15.09 -19.58
C SER A 108 2.07 15.78 -18.79
N ASN A 109 1.98 17.09 -18.61
CA ASN A 109 2.89 17.85 -17.73
C ASN A 109 2.38 17.92 -16.27
N GLN A 110 1.29 17.24 -15.93
CA GLN A 110 0.65 17.31 -14.61
C GLN A 110 0.86 16.04 -13.78
N GLU A 111 0.93 16.19 -12.45
CA GLU A 111 0.87 15.08 -11.51
C GLU A 111 -0.55 14.50 -11.45
N GLU A 112 -0.85 13.60 -12.38
CA GLU A 112 -2.13 12.89 -12.39
C GLU A 112 -1.98 11.55 -11.67
N PHE A 113 -2.45 11.47 -10.41
CA PHE A 113 -2.50 10.23 -9.63
C PHE A 113 -3.02 9.02 -10.43
N HIS A 114 -4.09 9.23 -11.20
CA HIS A 114 -4.71 8.18 -12.01
C HIS A 114 -3.79 7.63 -13.10
N LEU A 115 -2.82 8.42 -13.57
CA LEU A 115 -1.81 8.02 -14.54
C LEU A 115 -0.74 7.15 -13.88
N TYR A 116 -0.23 7.57 -12.72
CA TYR A 116 0.74 6.77 -11.93
C TYR A 116 0.17 5.41 -11.57
N ARG A 117 -1.11 5.37 -11.16
CA ARG A 117 -1.86 4.15 -10.93
C ARG A 117 -1.91 3.25 -12.16
N SER A 118 -2.30 3.79 -13.31
CA SER A 118 -2.41 3.02 -14.56
C SER A 118 -1.06 2.42 -14.99
N ILE A 119 0.04 3.17 -14.85
CA ILE A 119 1.39 2.71 -15.19
C ILE A 119 1.86 1.62 -14.23
N TYR A 120 1.62 1.80 -12.93
CA TYR A 120 1.89 0.77 -11.94
C TYR A 120 1.15 -0.53 -12.24
N LEU A 121 -0.17 -0.45 -12.50
CA LEU A 121 -0.95 -1.64 -12.85
C LEU A 121 -0.45 -2.29 -14.15
N ALA A 122 -0.07 -1.50 -15.16
CA ALA A 122 0.51 -2.05 -16.39
C ALA A 122 1.83 -2.80 -16.13
N MET A 123 2.68 -2.30 -15.23
CA MET A 123 3.92 -2.97 -14.82
C MET A 123 3.64 -4.30 -14.12
N GLU A 124 2.78 -4.28 -13.11
CA GLU A 124 2.45 -5.46 -12.31
C GLU A 124 1.83 -6.58 -13.14
N ASN A 125 1.11 -6.23 -14.20
CA ASN A 125 0.52 -7.19 -15.12
C ASN A 125 1.46 -7.55 -16.29
N SER A 126 2.76 -7.21 -16.20
CA SER A 126 3.79 -7.52 -17.21
C SER A 126 3.44 -7.01 -18.62
N LEU A 127 2.84 -5.82 -18.71
CA LEU A 127 2.35 -5.27 -19.98
C LEU A 127 3.35 -4.36 -20.68
N LEU A 128 4.36 -3.89 -19.96
CA LEU A 128 5.38 -2.98 -20.46
C LEU A 128 6.60 -3.77 -20.95
N THR A 129 7.25 -3.31 -22.03
CA THR A 129 8.57 -3.82 -22.42
C THR A 129 9.68 -3.22 -21.55
N ASP A 130 10.87 -3.83 -21.56
CA ASP A 130 12.03 -3.31 -20.84
C ASP A 130 12.36 -1.85 -21.20
N ASP A 131 12.29 -1.49 -22.48
CA ASP A 131 12.51 -0.11 -22.95
C ASP A 131 11.43 0.85 -22.42
N GLU A 132 10.18 0.40 -22.36
CA GLU A 132 9.06 1.20 -21.84
C GLU A 132 9.16 1.37 -20.32
N ILE A 133 9.56 0.33 -19.60
CA ILE A 133 9.84 0.37 -18.16
C ILE A 133 10.95 1.40 -17.88
N LYS A 134 12.07 1.31 -18.61
CA LYS A 134 13.18 2.26 -18.49
C LYS A 134 12.72 3.70 -18.73
N LYS A 135 11.97 3.93 -19.81
CA LYS A 135 11.41 5.25 -20.14
C LYS A 135 10.46 5.77 -19.05
N CYS A 136 9.62 4.91 -18.49
CA CYS A 136 8.72 5.28 -17.41
C CYS A 136 9.51 5.64 -16.13
N ASN A 137 10.55 4.89 -15.77
CA ASN A 137 11.42 5.24 -14.65
C ASN A 137 12.05 6.63 -14.82
N GLU A 138 12.63 6.91 -16.00
CA GLU A 138 13.23 8.20 -16.32
C GLU A 138 12.23 9.35 -16.14
N ILE A 139 11.01 9.20 -16.68
CA ILE A 139 9.96 10.22 -16.57
C ILE A 139 9.48 10.38 -15.12
N LEU A 140 9.19 9.28 -14.41
CA LEU A 140 8.63 9.33 -13.07
C LEU A 140 9.63 9.89 -12.04
N ILE A 141 10.90 9.51 -12.13
CA ILE A 141 11.97 10.06 -11.26
C ILE A 141 12.23 11.53 -11.60
N HIS A 142 12.12 11.93 -12.88
CA HIS A 142 12.24 13.34 -13.25
C HIS A 142 11.08 14.20 -12.73
N ARG A 143 9.85 13.67 -12.75
CA ARG A 143 8.65 14.37 -12.24
C ARG A 143 8.64 14.52 -10.72
N VAL A 144 9.13 13.51 -10.01
CA VAL A 144 9.26 13.53 -8.55
C VAL A 144 10.71 13.25 -8.19
N PRO A 145 11.59 14.27 -8.27
CA PRO A 145 12.99 14.12 -7.92
C PRO A 145 13.18 13.78 -6.44
N MET A 146 14.38 13.34 -6.06
CA MET A 146 14.67 12.89 -4.69
C MET A 146 14.36 13.97 -3.64
N ASP A 147 14.67 15.23 -3.93
CA ASP A 147 14.48 16.36 -3.03
C ASP A 147 13.00 16.66 -2.72
N GLU A 148 12.07 16.31 -3.61
CA GLU A 148 10.63 16.38 -3.38
C GLU A 148 10.15 15.43 -2.26
N TRP A 149 10.93 14.40 -1.92
CA TRP A 149 10.65 13.53 -0.76
C TRP A 149 11.15 14.13 0.56
N SER A 150 11.99 15.18 0.52
CA SER A 150 12.66 15.74 1.70
C SER A 150 11.72 16.41 2.70
N ALA A 151 10.55 16.86 2.24
CA ALA A 151 9.59 17.63 3.04
C ALA A 151 9.21 16.83 4.30
N PRO A 152 9.60 17.28 5.50
CA PRO A 152 9.62 16.44 6.71
C PRO A 152 8.25 15.98 7.19
N ASN A 153 7.15 16.56 6.68
CA ASN A 153 5.83 16.42 7.27
C ASN A 153 4.69 16.14 6.28
N GLU A 154 4.95 15.97 4.99
CA GLU A 154 3.85 15.85 4.02
C GLU A 154 4.14 14.74 3.02
N ILE A 155 3.21 13.79 2.93
CA ILE A 155 3.20 12.79 1.86
C ILE A 155 2.16 13.27 0.85
N VAL A 156 2.54 13.37 -0.43
CA VAL A 156 1.60 13.74 -1.49
C VAL A 156 0.80 12.50 -1.89
N PHE A 157 -0.52 12.63 -1.92
CA PHE A 157 -1.43 11.57 -2.34
C PHE A 157 -1.05 11.07 -3.73
N GLY A 158 -1.00 9.75 -3.90
CA GLY A 158 -0.75 9.11 -5.18
C GLY A 158 0.70 8.84 -5.53
N ARG A 159 1.65 9.44 -4.83
CA ARG A 159 3.08 9.16 -5.04
C ARG A 159 3.48 7.75 -4.58
N ALA A 160 2.63 7.05 -3.80
CA ALA A 160 2.85 5.62 -3.50
C ALA A 160 2.96 4.77 -4.79
N TYR A 161 2.19 5.07 -5.83
CA TYR A 161 2.26 4.33 -7.09
C TYR A 161 3.59 4.50 -7.83
N ILE A 162 4.22 5.66 -7.69
CA ILE A 162 5.56 5.89 -8.27
C ILE A 162 6.56 4.95 -7.61
N LEU A 163 6.59 4.91 -6.28
CA LEU A 163 7.52 4.04 -5.56
C LEU A 163 7.23 2.56 -5.77
N LEU A 164 5.95 2.18 -5.84
CA LEU A 164 5.56 0.81 -6.16
C LEU A 164 5.99 0.42 -7.58
N PHE A 165 5.87 1.32 -8.55
CA PHE A 165 6.37 1.09 -9.91
C PHE A 165 7.89 0.94 -9.94
N VAL A 166 8.63 1.87 -9.31
CA VAL A 166 10.09 1.82 -9.29
C VAL A 166 10.60 0.58 -8.55
N ALA A 167 9.93 0.17 -7.46
CA ALA A 167 10.23 -1.07 -6.74
C ALA A 167 10.02 -2.31 -7.62
N ALA A 168 8.87 -2.39 -8.32
CA ALA A 168 8.61 -3.46 -9.27
C ALA A 168 9.64 -3.51 -10.40
N SER A 169 10.01 -2.34 -10.94
CA SER A 169 11.04 -2.25 -11.97
C SER A 169 12.40 -2.71 -11.46
N TYR A 170 12.76 -2.37 -10.22
CA TYR A 170 14.02 -2.78 -9.61
C TYR A 170 14.10 -4.30 -9.39
N GLU A 171 12.99 -4.94 -9.00
CA GLU A 171 12.90 -6.39 -8.87
C GLU A 171 13.11 -7.12 -10.21
N VAL A 172 12.60 -6.57 -11.31
CA VAL A 172 12.80 -7.11 -12.67
C VAL A 172 14.24 -6.90 -13.12
N LYS A 173 14.75 -5.67 -12.97
CA LYS A 173 16.10 -5.31 -13.40
C LYS A 173 16.74 -4.34 -12.40
N PRO A 174 17.60 -4.85 -11.50
CA PRO A 174 18.29 -4.02 -10.53
C PRO A 174 19.25 -3.03 -11.19
N GLU A 175 18.97 -1.73 -11.08
CA GLU A 175 19.82 -0.65 -11.55
C GLU A 175 20.19 0.29 -10.38
N SER A 176 21.41 0.85 -10.40
CA SER A 176 21.95 1.60 -9.26
C SER A 176 21.21 2.91 -8.98
N ASN A 177 20.82 3.63 -10.03
CA ASN A 177 20.00 4.85 -9.95
C ASN A 177 18.62 4.58 -9.33
N LEU A 178 17.96 3.47 -9.70
CA LEU A 178 16.67 3.08 -9.13
C LEU A 178 16.82 2.73 -7.65
N ASN A 179 17.90 2.01 -7.30
CA ASN A 179 18.20 1.68 -5.91
C ASN A 179 18.45 2.93 -5.05
N GLU A 180 19.23 3.89 -5.55
CA GLU A 180 19.50 5.15 -4.86
C GLU A 180 18.20 5.93 -4.61
N TYR A 181 17.36 6.03 -5.63
CA TYR A 181 16.06 6.70 -5.55
C TYR A 181 15.12 6.03 -4.54
N LEU A 182 14.98 4.70 -4.62
CA LEU A 182 14.16 3.93 -3.69
C LEU A 182 14.66 4.05 -2.26
N LYS A 183 15.97 3.92 -2.01
CA LYS A 183 16.54 4.07 -0.67
C LYS A 183 16.28 5.45 -0.10
N PHE A 184 16.52 6.51 -0.88
CA PHE A 184 16.28 7.88 -0.40
C PHE A 184 14.82 8.09 -0.01
N ALA A 185 13.89 7.80 -0.92
CA ALA A 185 12.46 8.03 -0.70
C ALA A 185 11.89 7.13 0.42
N SER A 186 12.29 5.85 0.44
CA SER A 186 11.80 4.89 1.44
C SER A 186 12.28 5.17 2.85
N GLU A 187 13.55 5.54 3.04
CA GLU A 187 14.08 5.96 4.35
C GLU A 187 13.33 7.18 4.88
N ARG A 188 12.92 8.08 3.97
CA ARG A 188 12.17 9.27 4.36
C ARG A 188 10.75 8.94 4.78
N LEU A 189 10.07 8.08 4.03
CA LEU A 189 8.76 7.55 4.42
C LEU A 189 8.82 6.77 5.74
N LEU A 190 9.85 5.94 5.92
CA LEU A 190 10.05 5.16 7.14
C LEU A 190 10.09 6.09 8.37
N ARG A 191 10.91 7.16 8.32
CA ARG A 191 10.97 8.16 9.39
C ARG A 191 9.62 8.82 9.66
N ILE A 192 8.83 9.13 8.63
CA ILE A 192 7.50 9.73 8.81
C ILE A 192 6.58 8.77 9.57
N PHE A 193 6.57 7.49 9.22
CA PHE A 193 5.76 6.46 9.87
C PHE A 193 6.21 6.16 11.32
N GLU A 194 7.50 6.29 11.60
CA GLU A 194 8.08 6.16 12.93
C GLU A 194 7.76 7.36 13.83
N ILE A 195 7.84 8.59 13.30
CA ILE A 195 7.64 9.83 14.07
C ILE A 195 6.15 10.11 14.30
N LYS A 196 5.32 10.06 13.25
CA LYS A 196 3.93 10.53 13.36
C LYS A 196 3.07 9.58 14.19
N GLN A 197 3.25 8.27 14.02
CA GLN A 197 2.49 7.22 14.71
C GLN A 197 0.96 7.43 14.70
N GLN A 198 0.43 8.11 13.69
CA GLN A 198 -0.99 8.45 13.58
C GLN A 198 -1.79 7.27 13.05
N ASN A 199 -3.06 7.16 13.48
CA ASN A 199 -3.99 6.17 12.94
C ASN A 199 -4.25 6.37 11.43
N ILE A 200 -4.36 7.64 11.00
CA ILE A 200 -4.43 8.01 9.58
C ILE A 200 -3.42 9.13 9.33
N LEU A 201 -2.53 8.95 8.37
CA LEU A 201 -1.58 9.96 7.92
C LEU A 201 -2.30 11.06 7.14
N ARG A 202 -1.78 12.29 7.28
CA ARG A 202 -2.22 13.42 6.46
C ARG A 202 -1.52 13.40 5.11
N PHE A 203 -2.30 13.50 4.05
CA PHE A 203 -1.82 13.59 2.67
C PHE A 203 -2.13 14.96 2.07
N LYS A 204 -1.18 15.49 1.29
CA LYS A 204 -1.40 16.65 0.44
C LYS A 204 -2.18 16.22 -0.82
N ASN A 205 -3.01 17.11 -1.36
CA ASN A 205 -3.83 16.87 -2.56
C ASN A 205 -4.77 15.67 -2.41
N LEU A 206 -5.26 15.41 -1.19
CA LEU A 206 -6.21 14.33 -0.93
C LEU A 206 -7.54 14.59 -1.66
N PRO A 207 -8.14 13.59 -2.32
CA PRO A 207 -9.49 13.67 -2.87
C PRO A 207 -10.56 13.90 -1.79
N GLU A 208 -11.79 14.24 -2.21
CA GLU A 208 -12.90 14.47 -1.29
C GLU A 208 -13.33 13.21 -0.50
N ASP A 209 -13.15 12.00 -1.07
CA ASP A 209 -13.44 10.75 -0.35
C ASP A 209 -12.42 10.54 0.76
N LYS A 210 -12.90 10.68 2.01
CA LYS A 210 -12.11 10.54 3.23
C LYS A 210 -11.50 9.15 3.41
N ASN A 211 -12.01 8.11 2.73
CA ASN A 211 -11.44 6.77 2.80
C ASN A 211 -10.19 6.61 1.90
N GLU A 212 -9.96 7.50 0.94
CA GLU A 212 -8.78 7.46 0.06
C GLU A 212 -7.47 7.64 0.84
N ALA A 213 -7.48 8.42 1.92
CA ALA A 213 -6.32 8.57 2.80
C ALA A 213 -5.91 7.25 3.44
N LEU A 214 -6.92 6.48 3.90
CA LEU A 214 -6.67 5.16 4.47
C LEU A 214 -6.15 4.21 3.39
N THR A 215 -6.78 4.15 2.22
CA THR A 215 -6.32 3.32 1.10
C THR A 215 -4.88 3.65 0.69
N GLU A 216 -4.53 4.93 0.59
CA GLU A 216 -3.16 5.40 0.31
C GLU A 216 -2.18 4.93 1.38
N GLN A 217 -2.52 5.06 2.66
CA GLN A 217 -1.67 4.59 3.75
C GLN A 217 -1.49 3.07 3.71
N ILE A 218 -2.53 2.29 3.40
CA ILE A 218 -2.40 0.83 3.27
C ILE A 218 -1.49 0.46 2.08
N ARG A 219 -1.55 1.21 0.98
CA ARG A 219 -0.63 1.06 -0.17
C ARG A 219 0.83 1.37 0.20
N LEU A 220 1.07 2.34 1.07
CA LEU A 220 2.42 2.61 1.61
C LEU A 220 2.89 1.49 2.55
N ILE A 221 2.00 0.88 3.33
CA ILE A 221 2.32 -0.30 4.12
C ILE A 221 2.70 -1.48 3.21
N TYR A 222 1.96 -1.67 2.12
CA TYR A 222 2.29 -2.66 1.09
C TYR A 222 3.68 -2.42 0.49
N LEU A 223 4.01 -1.16 0.17
CA LEU A 223 5.35 -0.78 -0.28
C LEU A 223 6.44 -1.16 0.74
N PHE A 224 6.25 -0.92 2.04
CA PHE A 224 7.22 -1.34 3.05
C PHE A 224 7.42 -2.86 3.10
N LEU A 225 6.35 -3.64 2.94
CA LEU A 225 6.47 -5.10 2.87
C LEU A 225 7.28 -5.54 1.65
N ARG A 226 7.14 -4.86 0.50
CA ARG A 226 7.99 -5.14 -0.68
C ARG A 226 9.43 -4.73 -0.44
N LEU A 227 9.67 -3.54 0.10
CA LEU A 227 11.02 -3.05 0.37
C LEU A 227 11.76 -3.93 1.41
N SER A 228 11.03 -4.46 2.39
CA SER A 228 11.54 -5.48 3.30
C SER A 228 12.06 -6.71 2.55
N GLN A 229 11.36 -7.19 1.52
CA GLN A 229 11.82 -8.31 0.68
C GLN A 229 13.01 -7.91 -0.20
N ILE A 230 12.93 -6.76 -0.87
CA ILE A 230 13.96 -6.25 -1.80
C ILE A 230 15.30 -6.06 -1.07
N TYR A 231 15.26 -5.47 0.12
CA TYR A 231 16.47 -5.12 0.88
C TYR A 231 16.82 -6.10 1.99
N ASN A 232 15.95 -7.08 2.27
CA ASN A 232 16.03 -7.94 3.45
C ASN A 232 16.22 -7.12 4.75
N ASP A 233 15.48 -6.02 4.89
CA ASP A 233 15.63 -5.06 5.97
C ASP A 233 14.41 -5.08 6.91
N ILE A 234 14.64 -5.57 8.13
CA ILE A 234 13.63 -5.75 9.17
C ILE A 234 12.98 -4.44 9.62
N ARG A 235 13.63 -3.28 9.41
CA ARG A 235 13.05 -1.98 9.77
C ARG A 235 11.76 -1.71 9.00
N PHE A 236 11.74 -2.04 7.70
CA PHE A 236 10.52 -1.90 6.89
C PHE A 236 9.43 -2.89 7.32
N LEU A 237 9.78 -4.14 7.63
CA LEU A 237 8.82 -5.12 8.15
C LEU A 237 8.21 -4.67 9.48
N ASN A 238 9.03 -4.18 10.41
CA ASN A 238 8.58 -3.66 11.70
C ASN A 238 7.68 -2.43 11.56
N ALA A 239 8.00 -1.54 10.61
CA ALA A 239 7.14 -0.40 10.30
C ALA A 239 5.79 -0.84 9.72
N ALA A 240 5.77 -1.85 8.85
CA ALA A 240 4.54 -2.42 8.31
C ALA A 240 3.67 -3.05 9.41
N LEU A 241 4.27 -3.86 10.29
CA LEU A 241 3.63 -4.46 11.48
C LEU A 241 2.92 -3.42 12.34
N LYS A 242 3.67 -2.45 12.86
CA LYS A 242 3.12 -1.38 13.71
C LYS A 242 2.04 -0.58 13.00
N SER A 243 2.15 -0.41 11.69
CA SER A 243 1.18 0.36 10.91
C SER A 243 -0.11 -0.42 10.68
N ASN A 244 -0.03 -1.73 10.42
CA ASN A 244 -1.19 -2.62 10.33
C ASN A 244 -1.98 -2.64 11.64
N ASP A 245 -1.30 -2.69 12.78
CA ASP A 245 -1.94 -2.63 14.10
C ASP A 245 -2.71 -1.32 14.29
N ARG A 246 -2.09 -0.18 13.96
CA ARG A 246 -2.71 1.15 14.10
C ARG A 246 -3.98 1.31 13.27
N ILE A 247 -4.02 0.72 12.07
CA ILE A 247 -5.17 0.86 11.17
C ILE A 247 -6.26 -0.20 11.42
N LEU A 248 -5.97 -1.28 12.16
CA LEU A 248 -6.92 -2.38 12.39
C LEU A 248 -8.31 -1.91 12.83
N PRO A 249 -8.47 -0.99 13.82
CA PRO A 249 -9.80 -0.53 14.23
C PRO A 249 -10.62 0.10 13.10
N LEU A 250 -9.95 0.78 12.16
CA LEU A 250 -10.59 1.40 11.01
C LEU A 250 -11.02 0.35 9.99
N ILE A 251 -10.18 -0.66 9.73
CA ILE A 251 -10.52 -1.77 8.83
C ILE A 251 -11.68 -2.59 9.39
N LYS A 252 -11.70 -2.87 10.69
CA LYS A 252 -12.84 -3.53 11.37
C LYS A 252 -14.13 -2.74 11.13
N LYS A 253 -14.08 -1.41 11.28
CA LYS A 253 -15.24 -0.54 11.05
C LYS A 253 -15.72 -0.56 9.60
N ILE A 254 -14.82 -0.60 8.62
CA ILE A 254 -15.17 -0.72 7.20
C ILE A 254 -15.81 -2.07 6.93
N GLN A 255 -15.21 -3.15 7.43
CA GLN A 255 -15.72 -4.51 7.27
C GLN A 255 -17.13 -4.67 7.88
N MET A 256 -17.37 -4.16 9.09
CA MET A 256 -18.66 -4.26 9.78
C MET A 256 -19.79 -3.51 9.07
N LYS A 257 -19.50 -2.37 8.43
CA LYS A 257 -20.51 -1.56 7.74
C LYS A 257 -21.02 -2.20 6.45
N GLY A 258 -20.34 -3.24 5.97
CA GLY A 258 -20.53 -3.79 4.63
C GLY A 258 -19.97 -2.80 3.59
N SER A 259 -19.02 -3.26 2.78
CA SER A 259 -18.40 -2.39 1.79
C SER A 259 -19.38 -2.09 0.65
N LYS A 260 -19.77 -0.81 0.53
CA LYS A 260 -20.65 -0.30 -0.54
C LYS A 260 -19.90 0.57 -1.55
N SER A 261 -18.62 0.84 -1.33
CA SER A 261 -17.79 1.66 -2.23
C SER A 261 -16.52 0.93 -2.63
N ASP A 262 -16.05 1.16 -3.85
CA ASP A 262 -14.87 0.50 -4.38
C ASP A 262 -13.60 0.87 -3.58
N THR A 263 -13.49 2.10 -3.09
CA THR A 263 -12.41 2.54 -2.20
C THR A 263 -12.36 1.73 -0.90
N ASN A 264 -13.52 1.40 -0.33
CA ASN A 264 -13.58 0.55 0.87
C ASN A 264 -13.21 -0.90 0.53
N ASN A 265 -13.68 -1.43 -0.60
CA ASN A 265 -13.27 -2.75 -1.08
C ASN A 265 -11.74 -2.80 -1.27
N LEU A 266 -11.16 -1.77 -1.88
CA LEU A 266 -9.70 -1.66 -2.07
C LEU A 266 -8.95 -1.66 -0.74
N SER A 267 -9.40 -0.85 0.22
CA SER A 267 -8.85 -0.83 1.57
C SER A 267 -8.85 -2.23 2.21
N LEU A 268 -9.98 -2.95 2.15
CA LEU A 268 -10.09 -4.29 2.71
C LEU A 268 -9.17 -5.30 2.00
N MET A 269 -9.10 -5.26 0.67
CA MET A 269 -8.29 -6.20 -0.11
C MET A 269 -6.79 -5.95 0.07
N TYR A 270 -6.35 -4.70 0.03
CA TYR A 270 -4.97 -4.36 0.32
C TYR A 270 -4.57 -4.72 1.74
N TYR A 271 -5.45 -4.48 2.72
CA TYR A 271 -5.19 -4.87 4.09
C TYR A 271 -4.98 -6.37 4.21
N ARG A 272 -5.83 -7.18 3.57
CA ARG A 272 -5.68 -8.63 3.53
C ARG A 272 -4.35 -9.05 2.89
N LEU A 273 -3.98 -8.47 1.75
CA LEU A 273 -2.68 -8.73 1.10
C LEU A 273 -1.51 -8.40 2.04
N ASN A 274 -1.56 -7.28 2.75
CA ASN A 274 -0.51 -6.86 3.66
C ASN A 274 -0.31 -7.87 4.80
N ILE A 275 -1.39 -8.33 5.44
CA ILE A 275 -1.28 -9.34 6.51
C ILE A 275 -0.71 -10.65 5.98
N LEU A 276 -1.16 -11.14 4.83
CA LEU A 276 -0.63 -12.38 4.23
C LEU A 276 0.87 -12.28 3.92
N LEU A 277 1.32 -11.16 3.35
CA LEU A 277 2.73 -10.92 3.07
C LEU A 277 3.57 -10.78 4.33
N GLN A 278 3.05 -10.06 5.32
CA GLN A 278 3.70 -9.90 6.62
C GLN A 278 3.94 -11.25 7.29
N GLU A 279 2.92 -12.10 7.42
CA GLU A 279 3.04 -13.43 8.01
C GLU A 279 4.03 -14.31 7.24
N SER A 280 3.99 -14.27 5.90
CA SER A 280 4.95 -14.99 5.06
C SER A 280 6.39 -14.55 5.32
N GLN A 281 6.63 -13.26 5.54
CA GLN A 281 7.97 -12.73 5.84
C GLN A 281 8.42 -13.09 7.26
N ILE A 282 7.55 -12.96 8.26
CA ILE A 282 7.85 -13.32 9.65
C ILE A 282 8.21 -14.80 9.78
N SER A 283 7.48 -15.69 9.10
CA SER A 283 7.79 -17.13 9.10
C SER A 283 9.18 -17.50 8.55
N LYS A 284 9.81 -16.59 7.81
CA LYS A 284 11.16 -16.77 7.24
C LYS A 284 12.26 -16.24 8.15
N ILE A 285 11.92 -15.45 9.17
CA ILE A 285 12.85 -14.96 10.19
C ILE A 285 13.08 -16.11 11.18
N LYS A 286 14.26 -16.72 11.10
CA LYS A 286 14.71 -17.78 12.01
C LYS A 286 15.56 -17.22 13.14
#